data_AF-A0AAU6LLQ0-F1
#
_entry.id   AF-A0AAU6LLQ0-F1
#
_cell.length_a   1.000
_cell.length_b   1.000
_cell.length_c   1.000
_cell.angle_alpha   90.00
_cell.angle_beta   90.00
_cell.angle_gamma   90.00
#
_symmetry.space_group_name_H-M   'P 1'
#
loop_
_entity.id
_entity.type
_entity.pdbx_description
1 polymer ?
#
loop_
_entity_poly.entity_id
_entity_poly.type
_entity_poly.pdbx_seq_one_letter_code
_entity_poly.pdbx_strand_id
1 'polypeptide(L)' 'MLAVGRPVLVFGEPFDTGLGVHNIHQNQGDAYGSQWWPENGIWQDGATMTRRPDGRYDVFLNKFSGQKDHTDAAGHPI' A
#
# COMPACT_ATOMS: atom_id res chain seq x y z
N MET A 1 -17.54 -19.19 -15.79
CA MET A 1 -18.69 -18.27 -15.67
C MET A 1 -18.20 -17.01 -14.97
N LEU A 2 -18.46 -15.82 -15.52
CA LEU A 2 -18.09 -14.54 -14.88
C LEU A 2 -19.19 -14.14 -13.89
N ALA A 3 -18.80 -13.54 -12.77
CA ALA A 3 -19.71 -13.03 -11.75
C ALA A 3 -19.52 -11.51 -11.59
N VAL A 4 -20.57 -10.81 -11.15
CA VAL A 4 -20.47 -9.37 -10.82
C VAL A 4 -19.47 -9.20 -9.68
N GLY A 5 -18.52 -8.29 -9.87
CA GLY A 5 -17.50 -7.96 -8.87
C GLY A 5 -18.11 -7.30 -7.62
N ARG A 6 -17.32 -7.26 -6.55
CA ARG A 6 -17.67 -6.54 -5.32
C ARG A 6 -17.04 -5.15 -5.34
N PRO A 7 -17.58 -4.19 -4.57
CA PRO A 7 -16.90 -2.92 -4.36
C PRO A 7 -15.47 -3.13 -3.90
N VAL A 8 -14.54 -2.40 -4.52
CA VAL A 8 -13.12 -2.36 -4.16
C VAL A 8 -12.84 -0.99 -3.57
N LEU A 9 -12.17 -0.97 -2.43
CA LEU A 9 -11.66 0.23 -1.78
C LEU A 9 -10.14 0.27 -2.00
N VAL A 10 -9.65 1.42 -2.45
CA VAL A 10 -8.22 1.64 -2.72
C VAL A 10 -7.76 2.81 -1.86
N PHE A 11 -6.73 2.59 -1.07
CA PHE A 11 -6.11 3.56 -0.17
C PHE A 11 -4.67 3.80 -0.62
N GLY A 12 -4.29 5.06 -0.69
CA GLY A 12 -2.97 5.50 -1.12
C GLY A 12 -2.87 7.02 -1.09
N GLU A 13 -1.76 7.55 -1.59
CA GLU A 13 -1.48 8.98 -1.69
C GLU A 13 -2.24 9.60 -2.88
N PRO A 14 -2.85 10.79 -2.76
CA PRO A 14 -3.49 11.45 -3.88
C PRO A 14 -2.47 11.89 -4.93
N PHE A 15 -2.80 11.75 -6.21
CA PHE A 15 -1.98 12.38 -7.26
C PHE A 15 -1.97 13.90 -7.13
N ASP A 16 -0.81 14.52 -7.38
CA ASP A 16 -0.65 15.98 -7.43
C ASP A 16 -1.53 16.65 -8.50
N THR A 17 -1.90 15.92 -9.54
CA THR A 17 -2.73 16.43 -10.64
C THR A 17 -3.76 15.39 -11.06
N GLY A 18 -5.02 15.81 -11.14
CA GLY A 18 -6.14 14.96 -11.56
C GLY A 18 -6.83 14.26 -10.39
N LEU A 19 -7.44 13.11 -10.68
CA LEU A 19 -8.15 12.29 -9.70
C LEU A 19 -7.45 10.93 -9.55
N GLY A 20 -7.56 10.34 -8.36
CA GLY A 20 -7.05 9.00 -8.07
C GLY A 20 -5.97 9.00 -7.01
N VAL A 21 -5.41 7.82 -6.77
CA VAL A 21 -4.36 7.59 -5.77
C VAL A 21 -3.23 6.73 -6.34
N HIS A 22 -2.01 6.92 -5.84
CA HIS A 22 -0.83 6.08 -6.03
C HIS A 22 -0.30 5.59 -4.67
N ASN A 23 0.88 4.95 -4.65
CA ASN A 23 1.49 4.43 -3.42
C ASN A 23 0.51 3.54 -2.62
N ILE A 24 -0.21 2.67 -3.34
CA ILE A 24 -1.25 1.79 -2.75
C ILE A 24 -0.67 0.52 -2.09
N HIS A 25 0.65 0.48 -1.93
CA HIS A 25 1.46 -0.62 -1.39
C HIS A 25 2.11 -0.20 -0.07
N GLN A 26 2.96 -1.06 0.51
CA GLN A 26 3.78 -0.66 1.65
C GLN A 26 4.72 0.49 1.27
N ASN A 27 4.69 1.59 2.02
CA ASN A 27 5.55 2.76 1.81
C ASN A 27 6.66 2.78 2.86
N GLN A 28 7.23 1.60 3.11
CA GLN A 28 8.26 1.39 4.11
C GLN A 28 9.17 0.23 3.67
N GLY A 29 10.39 0.22 4.19
CA GLY A 29 11.36 -0.83 3.94
C GLY A 29 12.09 -0.69 2.61
N ASP A 30 11.96 0.43 1.90
CA ASP A 30 12.72 0.69 0.68
C ASP A 30 14.22 0.75 0.98
N ALA A 31 15.02 0.17 0.09
CA ALA A 31 16.45 0.01 0.30
C ALA A 31 17.17 1.37 0.33
N TYR A 32 18.20 1.47 1.18
CA TYR A 32 19.05 2.65 1.24
C TYR A 32 19.65 2.99 -0.13
N GLY A 33 19.52 4.25 -0.52
CA GLY A 33 19.99 4.76 -1.82
C GLY A 33 19.06 4.47 -3.01
N SER A 34 17.92 3.79 -2.79
CA SER A 34 16.87 3.71 -3.81
C SER A 34 16.18 5.06 -4.00
N GLN A 35 15.59 5.29 -5.19
CA GLN A 35 14.83 6.53 -5.45
C GLN A 35 13.60 6.69 -4.54
N TRP A 36 13.11 5.58 -3.97
CA TRP A 36 11.97 5.53 -3.06
C TRP A 36 12.36 5.68 -1.59
N TRP A 37 13.66 5.68 -1.26
CA TRP A 37 14.13 5.86 0.12
C TRP A 37 13.49 7.06 0.85
N PRO A 38 13.34 8.24 0.22
CA PRO A 38 12.72 9.40 0.88
C PRO A 38 11.22 9.22 1.17
N GLU A 39 10.56 8.25 0.52
CA GLU A 39 9.14 7.96 0.71
C GLU A 39 8.87 7.01 1.87
N ASN A 40 9.92 6.37 2.43
CA ASN A 40 9.78 5.54 3.62
C ASN A 40 9.10 6.32 4.76
N GLY A 41 8.02 5.78 5.30
CA GLY A 41 7.31 6.39 6.40
C GLY A 41 6.40 5.42 7.12
N ILE A 42 6.45 5.43 8.46
CA ILE A 42 5.49 4.67 9.26
C ILE A 42 4.07 5.22 9.05
N TRP A 43 3.09 4.32 8.99
CA TRP A 43 1.67 4.64 8.79
C TRP A 43 1.33 5.30 7.44
N GLN A 44 2.20 5.16 6.44
CA GLN A 44 1.97 5.64 5.07
C GLN A 44 1.60 4.53 4.08
N ASP A 45 1.46 3.29 4.55
CA ASP A 45 1.12 2.14 3.71
C ASP A 45 -0.29 2.27 3.10
N GLY A 46 -0.38 2.03 1.81
CA GLY A 46 -1.64 1.89 1.09
C GLY A 46 -2.26 0.50 1.25
N ALA A 47 -3.48 0.34 0.71
CA ALA A 47 -4.20 -0.93 0.75
C ALA A 47 -5.21 -1.05 -0.39
N THR A 48 -5.41 -2.29 -0.85
CA THR A 48 -6.58 -2.65 -1.68
C THR A 48 -7.43 -3.65 -0.94
N MET A 49 -8.73 -3.39 -0.81
CA MET A 49 -9.62 -4.30 -0.07
C MET A 49 -11.01 -4.40 -0.69
N THR A 50 -11.70 -5.48 -0.37
CA THR A 50 -13.11 -5.66 -0.74
C THR A 50 -13.93 -6.06 0.48
N ARG A 51 -15.14 -5.50 0.59
CA ARG A 51 -16.07 -5.80 1.68
C ARG A 51 -16.79 -7.11 1.39
N ARG A 52 -16.80 -8.00 2.39
CA ARG A 52 -17.52 -9.27 2.40
C ARG A 52 -18.97 -9.09 2.86
N PRO A 53 -19.88 -10.02 2.51
CA PRO A 53 -21.28 -9.96 2.95
C PRO A 53 -21.47 -10.01 4.48
N ASP A 54 -20.54 -10.64 5.19
CA ASP A 54 -20.51 -10.73 6.66
C ASP A 54 -19.99 -9.46 7.35
N GLY A 55 -19.70 -8.39 6.58
CA GLY A 55 -19.17 -7.13 7.08
C GLY A 55 -17.65 -7.11 7.28
N ARG A 56 -16.93 -8.21 7.05
CA ARG A 56 -15.46 -8.26 7.08
C ARG A 56 -14.84 -7.74 5.78
N TYR A 57 -13.52 -7.63 5.75
CA TYR A 57 -12.76 -7.23 4.56
C TYR A 57 -11.73 -8.28 4.20
N ASP A 58 -11.60 -8.57 2.92
CA ASP A 58 -10.40 -9.23 2.38
C ASP A 58 -9.45 -8.11 1.95
N VAL A 59 -8.24 -8.10 2.50
CA VAL A 59 -7.25 -7.03 2.30
C VAL A 59 -6.04 -7.61 1.57
N PHE A 60 -5.65 -6.95 0.49
CA PHE A 60 -4.39 -7.19 -0.20
C PHE A 60 -3.41 -6.10 0.21
N LEU A 61 -2.43 -6.51 1.03
CA LEU A 61 -1.27 -5.71 1.38
C LEU A 61 -0.09 -6.25 0.57
N ASN A 62 0.57 -5.39 -0.17
CA ASN A 62 1.65 -5.77 -1.05
C ASN A 62 2.86 -4.86 -0.89
N LYS A 63 4.01 -5.39 -1.25
CA LYS A 63 5.30 -4.68 -1.27
C LYS A 63 6.08 -5.07 -2.51
N PHE A 64 7.09 -4.29 -2.84
CA PHE A 64 8.09 -4.67 -3.82
C PHE A 64 9.03 -5.74 -3.24
N SER A 65 9.57 -6.59 -4.11
CA SER A 65 10.52 -7.65 -3.69
C SER A 65 11.76 -7.10 -2.98
N GLY A 66 12.14 -5.85 -3.26
CA GLY A 66 13.28 -5.18 -2.62
C GLY A 66 12.99 -4.63 -1.21
N GLN A 67 11.71 -4.42 -0.87
CA GLN A 67 11.32 -3.83 0.41
C GLN A 67 11.46 -4.83 1.57
N LYS A 68 11.93 -4.36 2.73
CA LYS A 68 12.04 -5.14 3.96
C LYS A 68 10.77 -5.07 4.80
N ASP A 69 10.47 -6.16 5.49
CA ASP A 69 9.28 -6.25 6.36
C ASP A 69 9.52 -5.66 7.76
N HIS A 70 10.78 -5.64 8.20
CA HIS A 70 11.17 -5.06 9.47
C HIS A 70 11.78 -3.69 9.24
N THR A 71 11.21 -2.68 9.90
CA THR A 71 11.61 -1.29 9.75
C THR A 71 11.79 -0.62 11.10
N ASP A 72 12.55 0.47 11.13
CA ASP A 72 12.67 1.35 12.28
C ASP A 72 11.46 2.29 12.41
N ALA A 73 11.50 3.18 13.40
CA ALA A 73 10.42 4.13 13.65
C ALA A 73 10.26 5.22 12.57
N ALA A 74 11.14 5.28 11.57
CA ALA A 74 11.01 6.13 10.40
C ALA A 74 10.55 5.34 9.15
N GLY A 75 10.37 4.02 9.25
CA GLY A 75 9.99 3.18 8.10
C GLY A 75 11.20 2.72 7.28
N HIS A 76 12.42 2.99 7.72
CA HIS A 76 13.63 2.50 7.04
C HIS A 76 13.89 1.03 7.41
N PRO A 77 14.43 0.20 6.50
CA PRO A 77 14.78 -1.19 6.77
C PRO A 77 15.81 -1.35 7.90
N ILE A 78 15.63 -2.38 8.74
CA ILE A 78 16.62 -2.85 9.75
C ILE A 78 17.34 -4.13 9.32
#